data_AF-T2RM07-F1
#
_entry.id   AF-T2RM07-F1
#
_cell.length_a   1.000
_cell.length_b   1.000
_cell.length_c   1.000
_cell.angle_alpha   90.00
_cell.angle_beta   90.00
_cell.angle_gamma   90.00
#
_symmetry.space_group_name_H-M   'P 1'
#
loop_
_entity.id
_entity.type
_entity.pdbx_description
1 polymer ?
#
loop_
_entity_poly.entity_id
_entity_poly.type
_entity_poly.pdbx_seq_one_letter_code
_entity_poly.pdbx_strand_id
1 'polypeptide(L)'
;MITNKENGRYVLQGAVNVRRFQNRFDFSKDTGSCVLTKLQQEWDEYGAKAFKFEILEEIEMKDTQTMKEFEEDLQLLEEIWAEKLDPELRIF
;
A
#
# COMPACT_ATOMS: atom_id res chain seq x y z
N MET A 1 1.74 2.13 2.01
CA MET A 1 2.13 2.61 0.67
C MET A 1 3.28 1.77 0.15
N ILE A 2 3.30 1.48 -1.15
CA ILE A 2 4.45 0.86 -1.82
C ILE A 2 4.88 1.78 -2.96
N THR A 3 6.16 2.14 -3.02
CA THR A 3 6.71 3.09 -4.01
C THR A 3 7.82 2.42 -4.81
N ASN A 4 7.77 2.52 -6.12
CA ASN A 4 8.90 2.25 -7.00
C ASN A 4 9.88 3.43 -6.92
N LYS A 5 11.11 3.19 -6.45
CA LYS A 5 12.14 4.22 -6.27
C LYS A 5 12.72 4.72 -7.59
N GLU A 6 12.55 3.97 -8.68
CA GLU A 6 13.15 4.31 -9.98
C GLU A 6 12.35 5.39 -10.72
N ASN A 7 11.02 5.41 -10.55
CA ASN A 7 10.12 6.33 -11.25
C ASN A 7 9.16 7.11 -10.32
N GLY A 8 9.16 6.82 -9.02
CA GLY A 8 8.29 7.47 -8.03
C GLY A 8 6.84 6.96 -8.02
N ARG A 9 6.46 6.06 -8.93
CA ARG A 9 5.10 5.51 -8.98
C ARG A 9 4.78 4.71 -7.73
N TYR A 10 3.51 4.72 -7.31
CA TYR A 10 3.13 4.12 -6.04
C TYR A 10 1.74 3.50 -6.02
N VAL A 11 1.56 2.55 -5.11
CA VAL A 11 0.26 2.04 -4.67
C VAL A 11 -0.01 2.55 -3.25
N LEU A 12 -1.15 3.21 -3.09
CA LEU A 12 -1.71 3.62 -1.82
C LEU A 12 -2.89 2.69 -1.48
N GLN A 13 -2.92 2.18 -0.25
CA GLN A 13 -3.95 1.27 0.23
C GLN A 13 -4.09 1.36 1.75
N GLY A 14 -5.32 1.56 2.23
CA GLY A 14 -5.71 1.35 3.62
C GLY A 14 -5.84 -0.14 3.95
N ALA A 15 -5.40 -0.55 5.14
CA ALA A 15 -5.45 -1.96 5.55
C ALA A 15 -5.74 -2.09 7.05
N VAL A 16 -6.78 -2.87 7.39
CA VAL A 16 -7.10 -3.23 8.79
C VAL A 16 -5.93 -3.93 9.47
N ASN A 17 -5.15 -4.70 8.71
CA ASN A 17 -3.94 -5.36 9.20
C ASN A 17 -2.74 -5.03 8.31
N VAL A 18 -2.07 -3.91 8.63
CA VAL A 18 -0.89 -3.44 7.91
C VAL A 18 0.26 -4.45 7.92
N ARG A 19 0.42 -5.21 9.02
CA ARG A 19 1.46 -6.27 9.13
C ARG A 19 1.24 -7.40 8.14
N ARG A 20 -0.01 -7.84 7.94
CA ARG A 20 -0.35 -8.86 6.95
C ARG A 20 -0.02 -8.37 5.54
N PHE A 21 -0.27 -7.09 5.26
CA PHE A 21 0.06 -6.48 3.98
C PHE A 21 1.58 -6.38 3.77
N GLN A 22 2.32 -5.94 4.79
CA GLN A 22 3.79 -5.92 4.80
C GLN A 22 4.39 -7.31 4.56
N ASN A 23 3.92 -8.34 5.27
CA ASN A 23 4.42 -9.71 5.09
C ASN A 23 4.25 -10.24 3.66
N ARG A 24 3.16 -9.86 2.96
CA ARG A 24 2.97 -10.22 1.54
C ARG A 24 3.98 -9.51 0.64
N PHE A 25 4.24 -8.24 0.91
CA PHE A 25 5.26 -7.47 0.20
C PHE A 25 6.66 -8.05 0.41
N ASP A 26 7.03 -8.35 1.66
CA ASP A 26 8.33 -8.93 2.00
C ASP A 26 8.50 -10.32 1.36
N PHE A 27 7.46 -11.17 1.42
CA PHE A 27 7.46 -12.46 0.73
C PHE A 27 7.67 -12.31 -0.79
N SER A 28 7.03 -11.33 -1.41
CA SER A 28 7.27 -11.03 -2.84
C SER A 28 8.70 -10.60 -3.12
N LYS A 29 9.32 -9.83 -2.23
CA LYS A 29 10.73 -9.43 -2.39
C LYS A 29 11.68 -10.61 -2.25
N ASP A 30 11.45 -11.47 -1.27
CA ASP A 30 12.32 -12.61 -0.98
C ASP A 30 12.24 -13.70 -2.07
N THR A 31 11.05 -13.93 -2.61
CA THR A 31 10.82 -14.94 -3.66
C THR A 31 11.03 -14.40 -5.07
N GLY A 32 11.12 -13.09 -5.24
CA GLY A 32 11.13 -12.41 -6.55
C GLY A 32 9.79 -12.47 -7.29
N SER A 33 8.76 -13.12 -6.73
CA SER A 33 7.44 -13.27 -7.33
C SER A 33 6.46 -12.24 -6.77
N CYS A 34 5.94 -11.35 -7.61
CA CYS A 34 4.96 -10.36 -7.19
C CYS A 34 3.60 -11.01 -6.94
N VAL A 35 3.14 -11.00 -5.69
CA VAL A 35 1.78 -11.46 -5.31
C VAL A 35 0.79 -10.30 -5.23
N LEU A 36 1.28 -9.08 -5.44
CA LEU A 36 0.51 -7.85 -5.41
C LEU A 36 0.16 -7.47 -6.86
N THR A 37 -0.98 -7.96 -7.35
CA THR A 37 -1.38 -7.85 -8.77
C THR A 37 -1.28 -6.43 -9.33
N LYS A 38 -1.60 -5.39 -8.53
CA LYS A 38 -1.46 -3.98 -8.95
C LYS A 38 -0.03 -3.59 -9.33
N LEU A 39 0.97 -4.21 -8.72
CA LEU A 39 2.38 -3.92 -8.94
C LEU A 39 3.02 -4.82 -10.00
N GLN A 40 2.34 -5.85 -10.51
CA GLN A 40 2.93 -6.88 -11.36
C GLN A 40 3.70 -6.29 -12.55
N GLN A 41 3.09 -5.38 -13.31
CA GLN A 41 3.73 -4.79 -14.49
C GLN A 41 5.03 -4.03 -14.14
N GLU A 42 4.97 -3.17 -13.14
CA GLU A 42 6.14 -2.42 -12.65
C GLU A 42 7.19 -3.36 -12.03
N TRP A 43 6.74 -4.44 -11.40
CA TRP A 43 7.60 -5.44 -10.78
C TRP A 43 8.37 -6.24 -11.82
N ASP A 44 7.75 -6.57 -12.94
CA ASP A 44 8.40 -7.27 -14.06
C ASP A 44 9.43 -6.37 -14.76
N GLU A 45 9.20 -5.06 -14.81
CA GLU A 45 10.09 -4.10 -15.45
C GLU A 45 11.30 -3.70 -14.58
N TYR A 46 11.08 -3.37 -13.30
CA TYR A 46 12.11 -2.80 -12.42
C TYR A 46 12.65 -3.81 -11.38
N GLY A 47 11.95 -4.92 -11.17
CA GLY A 47 12.31 -5.95 -10.21
C GLY A 47 12.04 -5.58 -8.75
N ALA A 48 12.02 -6.61 -7.89
CA ALA A 48 11.65 -6.50 -6.48
C ALA A 48 12.44 -5.44 -5.67
N LYS A 49 13.72 -5.22 -6.00
CA LYS A 49 14.61 -4.31 -5.24
C LYS A 49 14.29 -2.82 -5.48
N ALA A 50 13.56 -2.51 -6.56
CA ALA A 50 13.11 -1.16 -6.88
C ALA A 50 12.04 -0.65 -5.90
N PHE A 51 11.33 -1.53 -5.21
CA PHE A 51 10.21 -1.14 -4.36
C PHE A 51 10.59 -0.94 -2.88
N LYS A 52 9.98 0.07 -2.26
CA LYS A 52 9.94 0.28 -0.81
C LYS A 52 8.50 0.16 -0.28
N PHE A 53 8.35 -0.35 0.92
CA PHE A 53 7.10 -0.32 1.67
C PHE A 53 7.21 0.71 2.79
N GLU A 54 6.15 1.47 3.01
CA GLU A 54 6.10 2.52 4.03
C GLU A 54 4.69 2.60 4.62
N ILE A 55 4.61 2.74 5.94
CA ILE A 55 3.37 3.05 6.66
C ILE A 55 3.32 4.56 6.81
N LEU A 56 2.29 5.19 6.22
CA LEU A 56 2.15 6.65 6.24
C LEU A 56 1.50 7.12 7.54
N GLU A 57 0.47 6.39 7.99
CA GLU A 57 -0.31 6.72 9.17
C GLU A 57 -0.99 5.45 9.72
N GLU A 58 -1.08 5.36 11.05
CA GLU A 58 -1.78 4.28 11.74
C GLU A 58 -2.90 4.88 12.59
N ILE A 59 -4.07 4.25 12.55
CA ILE A 59 -5.21 4.59 13.40
C ILE A 59 -5.64 3.37 14.19
N GLU A 60 -6.09 3.59 15.42
CA GLU A 60 -6.61 2.55 16.29
C GLU A 60 -8.12 2.47 16.18
N MET A 61 -8.64 1.24 16.13
CA MET A 61 -10.07 1.00 16.19
C MET A 61 -10.59 1.34 17.59
N LYS A 62 -11.68 2.10 17.66
CA LYS A 62 -12.32 2.44 18.95
C LYS A 62 -13.17 1.27 19.46
N ASP A 63 -13.28 1.13 20.78
CA ASP A 63 -14.06 0.05 21.42
C ASP A 63 -15.53 0.01 20.99
N THR A 64 -16.11 1.16 20.65
CA THR A 64 -17.53 1.28 20.24
C THR A 64 -17.73 1.14 18.73
N GLN A 65 -16.64 1.06 17.96
CA GLN A 65 -16.69 1.04 16.51
C GLN A 65 -16.95 -0.38 16.00
N THR A 66 -17.69 -0.50 14.92
CA THR A 66 -17.82 -1.76 14.18
C THR A 66 -16.67 -1.91 13.19
N MET A 67 -16.40 -3.14 12.73
CA MET A 67 -15.38 -3.34 11.68
C MET A 67 -15.66 -2.52 10.42
N LYS A 68 -16.94 -2.39 10.03
CA LYS A 68 -17.33 -1.62 8.84
C LYS A 68 -17.01 -0.13 9.00
N GLU A 69 -17.34 0.46 10.15
CA GLU A 69 -17.01 1.86 10.43
C GLU A 69 -15.49 2.08 10.47
N PHE A 70 -14.71 1.09 10.95
CA PHE A 70 -13.26 1.18 10.93
C PHE A 70 -12.69 1.08 9.51
N GLU A 71 -13.26 0.22 8.66
CA GLU A 71 -12.91 0.16 7.23
C GLU A 71 -13.25 1.47 6.50
N GLU A 72 -14.37 2.11 6.84
CA GLU A 72 -14.76 3.43 6.32
C GLU A 72 -13.77 4.53 6.75
N ASP A 73 -13.34 4.54 8.02
CA ASP A 73 -12.29 5.45 8.51
C ASP A 73 -10.95 5.24 7.77
N LEU A 74 -10.56 4.00 7.50
CA LEU A 74 -9.37 3.67 6.71
C LEU A 74 -9.48 4.12 5.26
N GLN A 75 -10.67 3.98 4.65
CA GLN A 75 -10.91 4.46 3.29
C GLN A 75 -10.83 5.99 3.23
N LEU A 76 -11.45 6.69 4.18
CA LEU A 76 -11.36 8.15 4.26
C LEU A 76 -9.90 8.61 4.47
N LEU A 77 -9.14 7.91 5.30
CA LEU A 77 -7.73 8.18 5.50
C LEU A 77 -6.92 7.97 4.22
N GLU A 78 -7.23 6.91 3.45
CA GLU A 78 -6.63 6.68 2.14
C GLU A 78 -6.91 7.83 1.16
N GLU A 79 -8.15 8.32 1.13
CA GLU A 79 -8.56 9.45 0.29
C GLU A 79 -7.83 10.75 0.68
N ILE A 80 -7.74 11.06 1.98
CA ILE A 80 -6.98 12.21 2.49
C ILE A 80 -5.51 12.15 2.08
N TRP A 81 -4.89 10.96 2.14
CA TRP A 81 -3.52 10.78 1.68
C TRP A 81 -3.39 10.86 0.17
N ALA A 82 -4.38 10.38 -0.59
CA ALA A 82 -4.38 10.49 -2.03
C ALA A 82 -4.41 11.94 -2.51
N GLU A 83 -5.11 12.84 -1.81
CA GLU A 83 -5.14 14.28 -2.11
C GLU A 83 -3.79 14.98 -1.88
N LYS A 84 -2.97 14.45 -0.96
CA LYS A 84 -1.64 15.00 -0.63
C LYS A 84 -0.54 14.51 -1.57
N LEU A 85 -0.78 13.41 -2.28
CA LEU A 85 0.19 12.75 -3.14
C LEU A 85 -0.08 13.07 -4.60
N ASP A 86 0.93 12.92 -5.45
CA ASP A 86 0.79 13.16 -6.88
C ASP A 86 -0.11 12.06 -7.51
N PRO A 87 -1.28 12.40 -8.07
CA PRO A 87 -2.19 11.43 -8.65
C PRO A 87 -1.65 10.82 -9.95
N GLU A 88 -0.75 11.49 -10.68
CA GLU A 88 -0.17 10.97 -11.93
C GLU A 88 0.77 9.79 -11.68
N LEU A 89 1.36 9.73 -10.49
CA LEU A 89 2.24 8.65 -10.04
C LEU A 89 1.48 7.46 -9.43
N ARG A 90 0.16 7.58 -9.22
CA ARG A 90 -0.64 6.52 -8.61
C ARG A 90 -0.89 5.36 -9.60
N ILE A 91 -0.68 4.13 -9.13
CA ILE A 91 -1.01 2.90 -9.84
C ILE A 91 -2.41 2.43 -9.41
N PHE A 92 -3.33 2.30 -10.38
CA PHE A 92 -4.74 1.93 -10.16
C PHE A 92 -4.94 0.41 -10.17
#